data_AF-A0A2Z6MGV8-F1
#
_entry.id   AF-A0A2Z6MGV8-F1
#
_cell.length_a   1.000
_cell.length_b   1.000
_cell.length_c   1.000
_cell.angle_alpha   90.00
_cell.angle_beta   90.00
_cell.angle_gamma   90.00
#
_symmetry.space_group_name_H-M   'P 1'
#
loop_
_entity.id
_entity.type
_entity.pdbx_description
1 polymer ?
#
loop_
_entity_poly.entity_id
_entity_poly.type
_entity_poly.pdbx_seq_one_letter_code
_entity_poly.pdbx_strand_id
1 'polypeptide(L)'
;MLCITIIEKLNVLNYSDTDPNINMLPILKRIVQNHIQVWVFSGDQDSVIPLLGSRTLIRELAHDLKFKITVPYGAWFHKGQYGNLLTFATVRGAGHMVPYAQPSRALHLFSSFVNGRRLPNTTRPSIGG
;
A
#
# COMPACT_ATOMS: atom_id res chain seq x y z
N MET A 1 -13.82 -9.23 -0.50
CA MET A 1 -12.66 -9.35 -1.41
C MET A 1 -11.85 -8.06 -1.38
N LEU A 2 -10.91 -7.91 -0.45
CA LEU A 2 -9.96 -6.80 -0.47
C LEU A 2 -8.86 -7.12 -1.48
N CYS A 3 -8.82 -6.44 -2.62
CA CYS A 3 -7.69 -6.56 -3.55
C CYS A 3 -6.50 -5.76 -2.99
N ILE A 4 -5.91 -6.28 -1.91
CA ILE A 4 -4.63 -5.80 -1.41
C ILE A 4 -3.60 -6.51 -2.28
N THR A 5 -3.02 -5.82 -3.24
CA THR A 5 -1.79 -6.32 -3.88
C THR A 5 -0.68 -6.19 -2.85
N ILE A 6 -0.47 -7.25 -2.07
CA ILE A 6 0.65 -7.37 -1.16
C ILE A 6 1.86 -7.77 -2.00
N ILE A 7 2.85 -6.90 -2.10
CA ILE A 7 4.15 -7.31 -2.63
C ILE A 7 4.98 -7.78 -1.43
N GLU A 8 5.21 -9.09 -1.34
CA GLU A 8 5.93 -9.75 -0.26
C GLU A 8 7.18 -10.47 -0.79
N LYS A 9 8.21 -10.54 0.04
CA LYS A 9 9.31 -11.51 -0.15
C LYS A 9 8.85 -12.84 0.46
N LEU A 10 8.63 -13.83 -0.40
CA LEU A 10 7.91 -15.09 -0.11
C LEU A 10 8.66 -16.02 0.87
N ASN A 11 8.01 -16.37 2.00
CA ASN A 11 8.09 -17.68 2.70
C ASN A 11 7.16 -17.81 3.93
N VAL A 12 6.24 -16.86 4.19
CA VAL A 12 5.47 -16.77 5.45
C VAL A 12 3.97 -17.09 5.27
N LEU A 13 3.49 -17.20 4.04
CA LEU A 13 2.07 -17.39 3.71
C LEU A 13 1.76 -18.84 3.33
N ASN A 14 0.71 -19.40 3.93
CA ASN A 14 0.04 -20.62 3.48
C ASN A 14 -1.34 -20.20 2.95
N TYR A 15 -1.51 -20.21 1.63
CA TYR A 15 -2.73 -19.74 0.96
C TYR A 15 -3.57 -20.94 0.49
N SER A 16 -4.89 -20.91 0.74
CA SER A 16 -5.86 -21.89 0.22
C SER A 16 -6.95 -21.18 -0.59
N ASP A 17 -7.40 -21.79 -1.68
CA ASP A 17 -8.48 -21.27 -2.53
C ASP A 17 -9.85 -21.22 -1.83
N THR A 18 -9.96 -21.80 -0.63
CA THR A 18 -11.16 -21.82 0.22
C THR A 18 -11.29 -20.61 1.15
N ASP A 19 -10.37 -19.64 1.07
CA ASP A 19 -10.23 -18.56 2.04
C ASP A 19 -10.74 -17.17 1.56
N PRO A 20 -11.78 -17.04 0.70
CA PRO A 20 -12.12 -15.75 0.09
C PRO A 20 -12.65 -14.70 1.08
N ASN A 21 -13.04 -15.13 2.29
CA ASN A 21 -13.61 -14.29 3.35
C ASN A 21 -12.72 -14.19 4.60
N ILE A 22 -11.48 -14.70 4.56
CA ILE A 22 -10.59 -14.58 5.72
C ILE A 22 -10.21 -13.12 5.93
N ASN A 23 -10.32 -12.67 7.19
CA ASN A 23 -9.81 -11.38 7.59
C ASN A 23 -8.29 -11.37 7.43
N MET A 24 -7.77 -10.53 6.54
CA MET A 24 -6.34 -10.44 6.26
C MET A 24 -5.55 -9.65 7.31
N LEU A 25 -6.21 -8.90 8.21
CA LEU A 25 -5.51 -8.08 9.21
C LEU A 25 -4.58 -8.88 10.13
N PRO A 26 -4.96 -10.04 10.70
CA PRO A 26 -4.05 -10.84 11.52
C PRO A 26 -2.84 -11.37 10.75
N ILE A 27 -3.03 -11.70 9.47
CA ILE A 27 -1.96 -12.16 8.58
C ILE A 27 -0.97 -11.03 8.33
N LEU A 28 -1.47 -9.86 7.90
CA LEU A 28 -0.66 -8.65 7.70
C LEU A 28 0.09 -8.25 8.97
N LYS A 29 -0.56 -8.34 10.13
CA LYS A 29 0.08 -8.09 11.43
C LYS A 29 1.26 -9.02 11.66
N ARG A 30 1.10 -10.33 11.43
CA ARG A 30 2.16 -11.32 11.57
C ARG A 30 3.32 -11.05 10.61
N ILE A 31 3.06 -10.71 9.35
CA ILE A 31 4.10 -10.40 8.36
C ILE A 31 4.93 -9.18 8.82
N VAL A 32 4.26 -8.11 9.20
CA VAL A 32 4.92 -6.88 9.67
C VAL A 32 5.70 -7.11 10.98
N GLN A 33 5.19 -7.94 11.88
CA GLN A 33 5.90 -8.34 13.11
C GLN A 33 7.16 -9.18 12.83
N ASN A 34 7.21 -9.91 11.71
CA ASN A 34 8.41 -10.61 11.25
C ASN A 34 9.39 -9.70 10.49
N HIS A 35 9.26 -8.38 10.64
CA HIS A 35 10.09 -7.36 9.97
C HIS A 35 10.06 -7.43 8.43
N ILE A 36 9.01 -8.02 7.86
CA ILE A 36 8.80 -8.05 6.42
C ILE A 36 8.10 -6.75 6.02
N GLN A 37 8.66 -6.08 5.02
CA GLN A 37 8.09 -4.86 4.49
C GLN A 37 6.85 -5.16 3.66
N VAL A 38 5.73 -4.52 4.00
CA VAL A 38 4.44 -4.65 3.32
C VAL A 38 4.05 -3.33 2.67
N TRP A 39 3.77 -3.39 1.38
CA TRP A 39 3.21 -2.27 0.63
C TRP A 39 1.80 -2.61 0.20
N VAL A 40 0.88 -1.71 0.48
CA VAL A 40 -0.52 -1.77 0.07
C VAL A 40 -0.77 -0.58 -0.83
N PHE A 41 -1.42 -0.79 -1.97
CA PHE A 41 -1.82 0.29 -2.84
C PHE A 41 -3.25 0.15 -3.35
N SER A 42 -3.85 1.27 -3.71
CA SER A 42 -5.24 1.36 -4.18
C SER A 42 -5.38 2.47 -5.21
N GLY A 43 -6.19 2.24 -6.24
CA GLY A 43 -6.61 3.28 -7.16
C GLY A 43 -7.70 4.18 -6.54
N ASP A 44 -7.62 5.49 -6.74
CA ASP A 44 -8.62 6.42 -6.17
C ASP A 44 -9.97 6.44 -6.90
N GLN A 45 -10.06 5.83 -8.08
CA GLN A 45 -11.31 5.67 -8.85
C GLN A 45 -11.86 4.23 -8.77
N ASP A 46 -11.36 3.40 -7.85
CA ASP A 46 -11.92 2.06 -7.65
C ASP A 46 -13.28 2.17 -6.91
N SER A 47 -14.35 1.86 -7.64
CA SER A 47 -15.72 1.82 -7.12
C SER A 47 -16.09 0.50 -6.47
N VAL A 48 -15.33 -0.58 -6.74
CA VAL A 48 -15.57 -1.92 -6.21
C VAL A 48 -14.97 -2.03 -4.82
N ILE A 49 -13.71 -1.59 -4.65
CA ILE A 49 -12.99 -1.59 -3.38
C ILE A 49 -12.66 -0.15 -2.97
N PRO A 50 -13.48 0.47 -2.12
CA PRO A 50 -13.33 1.89 -1.79
C PRO A 50 -11.97 2.17 -1.15
N LEU A 51 -11.29 3.20 -1.65
CA LEU A 51 -10.03 3.70 -1.10
C LEU A 51 -10.11 3.93 0.42
N LEU A 52 -11.23 4.50 0.89
CA LEU A 52 -11.43 4.80 2.31
C LEU A 52 -11.44 3.53 3.17
N GLY A 53 -12.07 2.45 2.70
CA GLY A 53 -12.12 1.18 3.42
C GLY A 53 -10.73 0.58 3.58
N SER A 54 -10.00 0.46 2.47
CA SER A 54 -8.61 -0.02 2.46
C SER A 54 -7.71 0.84 3.34
N ARG A 55 -7.89 2.17 3.31
CA ARG A 55 -7.14 3.10 4.15
C ARG A 55 -7.43 2.89 5.64
N THR A 56 -8.69 2.75 6.03
CA THR A 56 -9.08 2.57 7.44
C THR A 56 -8.47 1.29 8.01
N LEU A 57 -8.52 0.19 7.26
CA LEU A 57 -7.93 -1.09 7.67
C LEU A 57 -6.42 -0.99 7.92
N ILE A 58 -5.68 -0.32 7.04
CA ILE A 58 -4.23 -0.14 7.21
C ILE A 58 -3.92 0.83 8.36
N ARG A 59 -4.78 1.82 8.62
CA ARG A 59 -4.67 2.69 9.79
C ARG A 59 -4.90 1.94 11.10
N GLU A 60 -5.90 1.08 11.15
CA GLU A 60 -6.19 0.22 12.31
C GLU A 60 -5.02 -0.74 12.57
N LEU A 61 -4.51 -1.39 11.53
CA LEU A 61 -3.32 -2.24 11.63
C LEU A 61 -2.11 -1.48 12.17
N ALA A 62 -1.85 -0.28 11.66
CA ALA A 62 -0.75 0.54 12.13
C ALA A 62 -0.93 0.99 13.59
N HIS A 63 -2.16 1.28 13.99
CA HIS A 63 -2.49 1.61 15.38
C HIS A 63 -2.24 0.41 16.31
N ASP A 64 -2.70 -0.78 15.92
CA ASP A 64 -2.46 -2.03 16.65
C ASP A 64 -0.99 -2.38 16.81
N LEU A 65 -0.18 -2.05 15.80
CA LEU A 65 1.28 -2.21 15.81
C LEU A 65 2.01 -1.06 16.52
N LYS A 66 1.29 -0.08 17.05
CA LYS A 66 1.83 1.13 17.71
C LYS A 66 2.78 1.92 16.80
N PHE A 67 2.57 1.87 15.48
CA PHE A 67 3.39 2.61 14.52
C PHE A 67 2.97 4.08 14.47
N LYS A 68 3.96 4.97 14.59
CA LYS A 68 3.75 6.41 14.36
C LYS A 68 3.62 6.68 12.86
N ILE A 69 2.63 7.48 12.48
CA ILE A 69 2.48 8.00 11.12
C ILE A 69 3.77 8.76 10.78
N THR A 70 4.49 8.31 9.77
CA THR A 70 5.84 8.80 9.46
C THR A 70 5.83 9.81 8.30
N VAL A 71 4.81 9.82 7.44
CA VAL A 71 4.72 10.72 6.27
C VAL A 71 3.27 11.14 6.02
N PRO A 72 2.95 12.45 5.97
CA PRO A 72 1.64 12.96 5.55
C PRO A 72 1.44 12.93 4.03
N TYR A 73 0.20 13.04 3.59
CA TYR A 73 -0.28 12.88 2.21
C TYR A 73 0.40 13.86 1.23
N GLY A 74 0.84 13.37 0.05
CA GLY A 74 1.47 14.16 -1.02
C GLY A 74 0.81 13.98 -2.40
N ALA A 75 1.11 14.89 -3.34
CA ALA A 75 0.28 15.18 -4.52
C ALA A 75 0.23 14.12 -5.65
N TRP A 76 1.21 13.22 -5.74
CA TRP A 76 1.31 12.24 -6.84
C TRP A 76 1.05 10.80 -6.41
N PHE A 77 1.42 10.49 -5.17
CA PHE A 77 1.16 9.27 -4.44
C PHE A 77 0.67 9.68 -3.05
N HIS A 78 -0.59 9.42 -2.73
CA HIS A 78 -1.04 9.65 -1.36
C HIS A 78 -0.44 8.56 -0.48
N LYS A 79 0.67 8.87 0.18
CA LYS A 79 1.44 7.91 0.98
C LYS A 79 1.10 8.06 2.46
N GLY A 80 0.70 6.96 3.10
CA GLY A 80 0.83 6.78 4.55
C GLY A 80 1.96 5.80 4.81
N GLN A 81 3.01 6.23 5.50
CA GLN A 81 4.09 5.33 5.93
C GLN A 81 3.98 5.12 7.45
N TYR A 82 4.03 3.87 7.87
CA TYR A 82 3.92 3.46 9.26
C TYR A 82 5.14 2.60 9.61
N GLY A 83 6.01 3.14 10.46
CA GLY A 83 7.11 2.36 11.06
C GLY A 83 8.15 1.79 10.08
N ASN A 84 8.37 2.40 8.90
CA ASN A 84 9.22 1.89 7.79
C ASN A 84 8.83 0.52 7.19
N LEU A 85 8.03 -0.27 7.88
CA LEU A 85 7.64 -1.63 7.52
C LEU A 85 6.29 -1.71 6.81
N LEU A 86 5.42 -0.71 7.00
CA LEU A 86 4.08 -0.70 6.39
C LEU A 86 3.89 0.60 5.59
N THR A 87 3.56 0.46 4.31
CA THR A 87 3.31 1.60 3.41
C THR A 87 1.96 1.43 2.74
N PHE A 88 1.12 2.47 2.80
CA PHE A 88 -0.09 2.61 2.00
C PHE A 88 0.13 3.67 0.92
N ALA A 89 -0.16 3.36 -0.34
CA ALA A 89 -0.02 4.29 -1.46
C ALA A 89 -1.28 4.35 -2.31
N THR A 90 -1.79 5.55 -2.58
CA THR A 90 -2.86 5.73 -3.57
C THR A 90 -2.30 6.10 -4.93
N VAL A 91 -2.79 5.44 -5.98
CA VAL A 91 -2.48 5.79 -7.37
C VAL A 91 -3.63 6.61 -7.94
N ARG A 92 -3.36 7.89 -8.20
CA ARG A 92 -4.34 8.83 -8.75
C ARG A 92 -4.72 8.49 -10.19
N GLY A 93 -6.01 8.52 -10.49
CA GLY A 93 -6.54 8.24 -11.83
C GLY A 93 -6.52 6.76 -12.18
N ALA A 94 -6.47 5.88 -11.18
CA ALA A 94 -6.52 4.43 -11.35
C ALA A 94 -7.80 3.86 -10.71
N GLY A 95 -8.42 2.89 -11.39
CA GLY A 95 -9.50 2.07 -10.85
C GLY A 95 -8.96 0.79 -10.20
N HIS A 96 -9.76 -0.28 -10.25
CA HIS A 96 -9.40 -1.59 -9.69
C HIS A 96 -8.08 -2.16 -10.24
N MET A 97 -7.93 -2.12 -11.56
CA MET A 97 -6.72 -2.59 -12.25
C MET A 97 -5.71 -1.44 -12.41
N VAL A 98 -4.98 -1.14 -11.34
CA VAL A 98 -3.99 -0.04 -11.33
C VAL A 98 -2.96 -0.13 -12.46
N PRO A 99 -2.34 -1.30 -12.76
CA PRO A 99 -1.37 -1.40 -13.86
C PRO A 99 -1.99 -1.16 -15.24
N TYR A 100 -3.29 -1.44 -15.41
CA TYR A 100 -4.02 -1.18 -16.65
C TYR A 100 -4.33 0.31 -16.81
N ALA A 101 -4.85 0.95 -15.76
CA ALA A 101 -5.26 2.35 -15.81
C ALA A 101 -4.08 3.35 -15.76
N GLN A 102 -3.02 3.02 -15.02
CA GLN A 102 -1.87 3.89 -14.80
C GLN A 102 -0.54 3.09 -14.88
N PRO A 103 -0.18 2.55 -16.06
CA PRO A 103 0.96 1.63 -16.21
C PRO A 103 2.31 2.25 -15.76
N SER A 104 2.55 3.52 -16.11
CA SER A 104 3.78 4.24 -15.71
C SER A 104 3.89 4.40 -14.19
N ARG A 105 2.79 4.76 -13.52
CA ARG A 105 2.76 4.92 -12.05
C ARG A 105 2.85 3.57 -11.33
N ALA A 106 2.22 2.53 -11.88
CA ALA A 106 2.29 1.18 -11.35
C ALA A 106 3.71 0.61 -11.43
N LEU A 107 4.38 0.77 -12.57
CA LEU A 107 5.77 0.37 -12.76
C LEU A 107 6.70 1.13 -11.81
N HIS A 108 6.49 2.43 -11.65
CA HIS A 108 7.28 3.23 -10.72
C HIS A 108 7.09 2.79 -9.25
N LEU A 109 5.86 2.44 -8.86
CA LEU A 109 5.54 1.89 -7.54
C LEU A 109 6.23 0.54 -7.33
N PHE A 110 6.11 -0.38 -8.29
CA PHE A 110 6.74 -1.69 -8.25
C PHE A 110 8.27 -1.59 -8.19
N SER A 111 8.88 -0.77 -9.07
CA SER A 111 10.33 -0.55 -9.07
C SER A 111 10.83 0.08 -7.77
N SER A 112 10.07 1.01 -7.19
CA SER A 112 10.41 1.58 -5.87
C SER A 112 10.39 0.52 -4.78
N PHE A 113 9.39 -0.37 -4.79
CA PHE A 113 9.30 -1.48 -3.84
C PHE A 113 10.48 -2.45 -3.97
N VAL A 114 10.77 -2.95 -5.17
CA VAL A 114 11.84 -3.93 -5.41
C VAL A 114 13.21 -3.37 -5.00
N ASN A 115 13.44 -2.09 -5.26
CA ASN A 115 14.68 -1.41 -4.92
C ASN A 115 14.73 -0.89 -3.46
N GLY A 116 13.70 -1.14 -2.64
CA GLY A 116 13.61 -0.63 -1.27
C GLY A 116 13.60 0.91 -1.17
N ARG A 117 13.26 1.60 -2.26
CA ARG A 117 13.27 3.06 -2.35
C ARG A 117 11.96 3.62 -1.80
N ARG A 118 12.05 4.77 -1.14
CA ARG A 118 10.85 5.52 -0.74
C ARG A 118 10.21 6.14 -1.99
N LEU A 119 8.89 6.02 -2.11
CA LEU A 119 8.13 6.79 -3.10
C LEU A 119 8.44 8.30 -2.95
N PRO A 120 8.57 9.05 -4.06
CA PRO A 120 8.96 10.45 -4.04
C PRO A 120 7.96 11.28 -3.24
N ASN A 121 8.49 12.11 -2.33
CA ASN A 121 7.71 13.05 -1.52
C ASN A 121 7.77 14.43 -2.19
N THR A 122 6.82 14.73 -3.06
CA THR A 122 6.75 16.03 -3.72
C THR A 122 6.02 17.03 -2.82
N THR A 123 6.64 17.41 -1.70
CA THR A 123 6.26 18.60 -0.93
C THR A 123 7.06 19.85 -1.35
N ARG A 124 7.94 19.74 -2.36
CA ARG A 124 8.51 20.91 -3.03
C ARG A 124 7.67 21.24 -4.27
N PRO A 125 7.13 22.46 -4.39
CA PRO A 125 6.72 22.99 -5.69
C PRO A 125 7.95 22.91 -6.59
N SER A 126 7.76 22.45 -7.82
CA SER A 126 8.74 22.64 -8.90
C SER A 126 8.91 24.14 -9.11
N ILE A 127 9.91 24.74 -8.45
CA ILE A 127 10.40 26.07 -8.82
C ILE A 127 11.26 25.87 -10.06
N GLY A 128 10.73 26.32 -11.19
CA GLY A 128 11.51 26.89 -12.30
C GLY A 128 12.22 25.91 -13.23
N GLY A 129 11.76 25.90 -14.48
CA GLY A 129 12.53 25.64 -15.69
C GLY A 129 11.89 26.43 -16.81
#